data_AF-A0A0F9GDD1-F1
#
_entry.id   AF-A0A0F9GDD1-F1
#
_cell.length_a   1.000
_cell.length_b   1.000
_cell.length_c   1.000
_cell.angle_alpha   90.00
_cell.angle_beta   90.00
_cell.angle_gamma   90.00
#
_symmetry.space_group_name_H-M   'P 1'
#
loop_
_entity.id
_entity.type
_entity.pdbx_description
1 polymer ?
#
loop_
_entity_poly.entity_id
_entity_poly.type
_entity_poly.pdbx_seq_one_letter_code
_entity_poly.pdbx_strand_id
1 'polypeptide(L)'
;MKFGSIQVTKKMKEGDCDHCEEALMLGVPHVTVTIRASSKSGKHWFVNWHLHIKCLGLWLIAQLVARQDRRKAAGRPKGSGLRLSPENKRKRLALCKRRMRIFQEVSKCSPKDKRLGEWFTKYETVTKELEDVGGPASVNARTNLDVVATEKKLMYGRSLCKTTT
;
A
#
# COMPACT_ATOMS: atom_id res chain seq x y z
N MET A 1 11.10 11.67 -16.04
CA MET A 1 11.62 10.79 -17.10
C MET A 1 12.26 11.70 -18.12
N LYS A 2 13.57 11.55 -18.33
CA LYS A 2 14.21 12.05 -19.54
C LYS A 2 14.16 10.88 -20.51
N PHE A 3 13.49 11.03 -21.65
CA PHE A 3 13.60 10.03 -22.71
C PHE A 3 15.08 9.98 -23.10
N GLY A 4 15.66 8.78 -23.11
CA GLY A 4 17.03 8.60 -23.57
C GLY A 4 17.09 8.78 -25.08
N SER A 5 16.25 8.03 -25.79
CA SER A 5 16.05 8.16 -27.23
C SER A 5 14.70 7.56 -27.64
N ILE A 6 14.17 8.02 -28.78
CA ILE A 6 13.07 7.37 -29.51
C ILE A 6 13.64 7.03 -30.89
N GLN A 7 13.59 5.76 -31.26
CA GLN A 7 14.12 5.28 -32.54
C GLN A 7 13.01 4.56 -33.31
N VAL A 8 12.97 4.76 -34.62
CA VAL A 8 12.10 3.98 -35.51
C VAL A 8 12.98 2.99 -36.26
N THR A 9 12.74 1.69 -36.05
CA THR A 9 13.54 0.63 -36.66
C THR A 9 12.63 -0.43 -37.28
N LYS A 10 13.10 -1.12 -38.33
CA LYS A 10 12.39 -2.28 -38.86
C LYS A 10 12.61 -3.47 -37.92
N LYS A 11 11.54 -4.19 -37.60
CA LYS A 11 11.65 -5.35 -36.72
C LYS A 11 12.33 -6.50 -37.47
N MET A 12 13.45 -6.97 -36.93
CA MET A 12 14.26 -8.05 -37.50
C MET A 12 14.07 -9.40 -36.79
N LYS A 13 13.38 -9.41 -35.64
CA LYS A 13 13.11 -10.58 -34.81
C LYS A 13 11.68 -10.51 -34.31
N GLU A 14 11.06 -11.65 -34.06
CA GLU A 14 9.71 -11.71 -33.50
C GLU A 14 9.64 -11.04 -32.12
N GLY A 15 8.45 -10.59 -31.76
CA GLY A 15 8.14 -10.12 -30.41
C GLY A 15 7.01 -9.11 -30.40
N ASP A 16 6.49 -8.83 -29.24
CA ASP A 16 5.20 -8.15 -29.09
C ASP A 16 5.34 -6.67 -28.81
N CYS A 17 4.24 -5.95 -28.99
CA CYS A 17 4.10 -4.56 -28.61
C CYS A 17 3.88 -4.45 -27.10
N ASP A 18 4.74 -3.70 -26.42
CA ASP A 18 4.67 -3.50 -24.96
C ASP A 18 3.45 -2.66 -24.50
N HIS A 19 2.58 -2.24 -25.42
CA HIS A 19 1.35 -1.52 -25.09
C HIS A 19 0.07 -2.33 -25.29
N CYS A 20 -0.11 -2.94 -26.47
CA CYS A 20 -1.33 -3.68 -26.80
C CYS A 20 -1.14 -5.20 -26.79
N GLU A 21 0.07 -5.69 -26.52
CA GLU A 21 0.42 -7.12 -26.48
C GLU A 21 0.24 -7.85 -27.83
N GLU A 22 -0.12 -7.14 -28.90
CA GLU A 22 -0.15 -7.66 -30.27
C GLU A 22 1.27 -7.79 -30.85
N ALA A 23 1.46 -8.78 -31.72
CA ALA A 23 2.73 -9.03 -32.39
C ALA A 23 3.22 -7.82 -33.21
N LEU A 24 4.53 -7.55 -33.15
CA LEU A 24 5.19 -6.63 -34.06
C LEU A 24 5.69 -7.40 -35.29
N MET A 25 5.01 -7.19 -36.41
CA MET A 25 5.27 -7.89 -37.67
C MET A 25 6.71 -7.69 -38.16
N LEU A 26 7.34 -8.77 -38.62
CA LEU A 26 8.67 -8.75 -39.23
C LEU A 26 8.70 -7.83 -40.46
N GLY A 27 9.77 -7.07 -40.60
CA GLY A 27 9.94 -6.13 -41.72
C GLY A 27 9.13 -4.83 -41.61
N VAL A 28 8.16 -4.75 -40.68
CA VAL A 28 7.37 -3.54 -40.45
C VAL A 28 8.11 -2.59 -39.51
N PRO A 29 8.10 -1.26 -39.78
CA PRO A 29 8.65 -0.28 -38.86
C PRO A 29 7.92 -0.27 -37.51
N HIS A 30 8.69 -0.25 -36.43
CA HIS A 30 8.20 -0.12 -35.06
C HIS A 30 9.01 0.95 -34.32
N VAL A 31 8.48 1.43 -33.21
CA VAL A 31 9.13 2.44 -32.36
C VAL A 31 9.79 1.75 -31.19
N THR A 32 11.07 2.01 -30.97
CA THR A 32 11.77 1.66 -29.73
C THR A 32 11.95 2.92 -28.89
N VAL A 33 11.38 2.94 -27.69
CA VAL A 33 11.55 4.02 -26.72
C VAL A 33 12.52 3.56 -25.64
N THR A 34 13.68 4.22 -25.56
CA THR A 34 14.71 3.92 -24.56
C THR A 34 14.64 4.93 -23.43
N ILE A 35 14.41 4.44 -22.22
CA ILE A 35 14.37 5.26 -21.01
C ILE A 35 15.60 4.95 -20.16
N ARG A 36 16.42 5.97 -19.90
CA ARG A 36 17.50 5.90 -18.92
C ARG A 36 16.91 6.01 -17.51
N ALA A 37 17.05 4.95 -16.73
CA ALA A 37 16.70 4.91 -15.32
C ALA A 37 17.94 5.09 -14.44
N SER A 38 17.76 5.66 -13.26
CA SER A 38 18.81 5.88 -12.28
C SER A 38 18.34 5.44 -10.90
N SER A 39 19.15 4.66 -10.21
CA SER A 39 18.96 4.36 -8.80
C SER A 39 19.42 5.53 -7.92
N LYS A 40 19.02 5.53 -6.64
CA LYS A 40 19.53 6.47 -5.64
C LYS A 40 21.04 6.33 -5.40
N SER A 41 21.62 5.16 -5.70
CA SER A 41 23.05 4.88 -5.57
C SER A 41 23.87 5.25 -6.82
N GLY A 42 23.27 5.90 -7.82
CA GLY A 42 23.97 6.38 -9.02
C GLY A 42 24.13 5.34 -10.13
N LYS A 43 23.81 4.05 -9.90
CA LYS A 43 23.78 3.05 -10.99
C LYS A 43 22.70 3.41 -12.01
N HIS A 44 23.05 3.34 -13.29
CA HIS A 44 22.17 3.59 -14.42
C HIS A 44 21.87 2.29 -15.18
N TRP A 45 20.65 2.17 -15.69
CA TRP A 45 20.29 1.13 -16.65
C TRP A 45 19.31 1.70 -17.68
N PHE A 46 19.17 0.98 -18.78
CA PHE A 46 18.27 1.33 -19.87
C PHE A 46 17.10 0.36 -19.89
N VAL A 47 15.90 0.90 -20.07
CA VAL A 47 14.68 0.10 -20.31
C VAL A 47 14.19 0.46 -21.70
N ASN A 48 14.05 -0.54 -22.55
CA ASN A 48 13.57 -0.39 -23.91
C ASN A 48 12.10 -0.81 -23.98
N TRP A 49 11.31 -0.06 -24.73
CA TRP A 49 9.91 -0.35 -25.04
C TRP A 49 9.75 -0.45 -26.55
N HIS A 50 9.22 -1.55 -27.05
CA HIS A 50 8.94 -1.81 -28.45
C HIS A 50 7.44 -1.64 -28.70
N LEU A 51 7.08 -0.69 -29.55
CA LEU A 51 5.69 -0.26 -29.76
C LEU A 51 5.38 -0.22 -31.26
N HIS A 52 4.15 -0.56 -31.66
CA HIS A 52 3.69 -0.15 -32.99
C HIS A 52 3.71 1.37 -33.09
N ILE A 53 3.92 1.89 -34.28
CA ILE A 53 3.84 3.34 -34.54
C ILE A 53 2.48 3.89 -34.07
N LYS A 54 1.37 3.16 -34.35
CA LYS A 54 0.01 3.52 -33.88
C LYS A 54 -0.12 3.57 -32.34
N CYS A 55 0.67 2.76 -31.62
CA CYS A 55 0.58 2.61 -30.17
C CYS A 55 1.39 3.67 -29.40
N LEU A 56 2.34 4.35 -30.05
CA LEU A 56 3.21 5.33 -29.40
C LEU A 56 2.42 6.43 -28.67
N GLY A 57 1.40 7.01 -29.32
CA GLY A 57 0.61 8.10 -28.76
C GLY A 57 -0.15 7.69 -27.49
N LEU A 58 -0.87 6.57 -27.55
CA LEU A 58 -1.61 6.01 -26.42
C LEU A 58 -0.66 5.62 -25.27
N TRP A 59 0.46 4.99 -25.59
CA TRP A 59 1.47 4.64 -24.60
C TRP A 59 2.04 5.87 -23.89
N LEU A 60 2.34 6.95 -24.63
CA LEU A 60 2.82 8.21 -24.03
C LEU A 60 1.80 8.80 -23.05
N ILE A 61 0.51 8.82 -23.42
CA ILE A 61 -0.56 9.30 -22.55
C ILE A 61 -0.66 8.44 -21.28
N ALA A 62 -0.63 7.11 -21.42
CA ALA A 62 -0.66 6.18 -20.30
C ALA A 62 0.50 6.42 -19.31
N GLN A 63 1.72 6.63 -19.82
CA GLN A 63 2.90 6.95 -19.00
C GLN A 63 2.76 8.29 -18.27
N LEU A 64 2.17 9.30 -18.93
CA LEU A 64 1.92 10.62 -18.33
C LEU A 64 0.91 10.53 -17.18
N VAL A 65 -0.21 9.85 -17.37
CA VAL A 65 -1.25 9.64 -16.34
C VAL A 65 -0.68 8.85 -15.15
N ALA A 66 0.00 7.74 -15.42
CA ALA A 66 0.63 6.94 -14.36
C ALA A 66 1.64 7.75 -13.53
N ARG A 67 2.36 8.68 -14.17
CA ARG A 67 3.29 9.58 -13.48
C ARG A 67 2.57 10.63 -12.64
N GLN A 68 1.46 11.20 -13.12
CA GLN A 68 0.65 12.13 -12.33
C GLN A 68 0.12 11.44 -11.07
N ASP A 69 -0.31 10.17 -11.16
CA ASP A 69 -0.72 9.41 -9.99
C ASP A 69 0.42 9.12 -9.02
N ARG A 70 1.64 8.85 -9.51
CA ARG A 70 2.85 8.69 -8.68
C ARG A 70 3.37 9.99 -8.05
N ARG A 71 3.06 11.16 -8.62
CA ARG A 71 3.50 12.49 -8.12
C ARG A 71 2.75 12.95 -6.88
N LYS A 72 1.70 12.25 -6.43
CA LYS A 72 1.03 12.55 -5.16
C LYS A 72 2.03 12.39 -4.01
N ALA A 73 2.28 13.47 -3.29
CA ALA A 73 3.40 13.64 -2.35
C ALA A 73 3.49 12.56 -1.26
N ALA A 74 2.38 11.92 -0.90
CA ALA A 74 2.30 10.67 -0.17
C ALA A 74 0.90 10.09 -0.36
N GLY A 75 0.79 8.83 -0.78
CA GLY A 75 -0.51 8.16 -0.90
C GLY A 75 -0.44 6.88 -1.72
N ARG A 76 -1.34 5.94 -1.41
CA ARG A 76 -1.57 4.75 -2.22
C ARG A 76 -2.15 5.19 -3.59
N PRO A 77 -1.83 4.52 -4.72
CA PRO A 77 -2.44 4.79 -6.03
C PRO A 77 -3.96 4.96 -5.95
N LYS A 78 -4.56 5.80 -6.82
CA LYS A 78 -6.02 6.02 -6.84
C LYS A 78 -6.74 4.68 -7.04
N GLY A 79 -7.72 4.38 -6.18
CA GLY A 79 -8.45 3.10 -6.20
C GLY A 79 -7.74 1.93 -5.49
N SER A 80 -6.49 2.10 -5.09
CA SER A 80 -5.80 1.17 -4.20
C SER A 80 -5.97 1.65 -2.75
N GLY A 81 -6.58 0.83 -1.90
CA GLY A 81 -6.97 1.20 -0.54
C GLY A 81 -8.10 0.32 -0.03
N LEU A 82 -8.47 0.47 1.25
CA LEU A 82 -9.72 -0.13 1.73
C LEU A 82 -10.88 0.49 0.94
N ARG A 83 -11.63 -0.34 0.19
CA ARG A 83 -12.77 0.03 -0.66
C ARG A 83 -14.02 0.36 0.17
N LEU A 84 -13.83 1.14 1.21
CA LEU A 84 -14.87 1.58 2.13
C LEU A 84 -15.46 2.92 1.67
N SER A 85 -16.73 3.12 1.99
CA SER A 85 -17.39 4.42 1.87
C SER A 85 -16.63 5.50 2.66
N PRO A 86 -16.74 6.79 2.30
CA PRO A 86 -16.11 7.88 3.05
C PRO A 86 -16.48 7.88 4.54
N GLU A 87 -17.73 7.52 4.86
CA GLU A 87 -18.23 7.41 6.22
C GLU A 87 -17.55 6.26 6.99
N ASN A 88 -17.50 5.06 6.41
CA ASN A 88 -16.83 3.91 7.01
C ASN A 88 -15.32 4.15 7.17
N LYS A 89 -14.69 4.90 6.25
CA LYS A 89 -13.28 5.32 6.42
C LYS A 89 -13.08 6.21 7.65
N ARG A 90 -13.98 7.18 7.87
CA ARG A 90 -13.94 8.06 9.06
C ARG A 90 -14.19 7.27 10.33
N LYS A 91 -15.22 6.40 10.34
CA LYS A 91 -15.55 5.52 11.47
C LYS A 91 -14.37 4.61 11.82
N ARG A 92 -13.79 3.93 10.82
CA ARG A 92 -12.63 3.06 11.00
C ARG A 92 -11.42 3.80 11.55
N LEU A 93 -11.14 5.01 11.06
CA LEU A 93 -10.04 5.83 11.60
C LEU A 93 -10.27 6.20 13.07
N ALA A 94 -11.50 6.55 13.46
CA ALA A 94 -11.85 6.84 14.84
C ALA A 94 -11.65 5.63 15.76
N LEU A 95 -12.04 4.43 15.29
CA LEU A 95 -11.82 3.18 16.00
C LEU A 95 -10.34 2.83 16.15
N CYS A 96 -9.53 2.99 15.09
CA CYS A 96 -8.08 2.81 15.17
C CYS A 96 -7.45 3.75 16.22
N LYS A 97 -7.87 5.02 16.27
CA LYS A 97 -7.41 5.99 17.28
C LYS A 97 -7.84 5.58 18.68
N ARG A 98 -9.08 5.12 18.85
CA ARG A 98 -9.60 4.62 20.13
C ARG A 98 -8.81 3.41 20.63
N ARG A 99 -8.51 2.45 19.73
CA ARG A 99 -7.68 1.29 20.05
C ARG A 99 -6.27 1.70 20.48
N MET A 100 -5.66 2.67 19.82
CA MET A 100 -4.35 3.19 20.21
C MET A 100 -4.37 3.85 21.60
N ARG A 101 -5.43 4.59 21.95
CA ARG A 101 -5.59 5.12 23.31
C ARG A 101 -5.67 4.02 24.36
N ILE A 102 -6.39 2.92 24.07
CA ILE A 102 -6.42 1.76 24.97
C ILE A 102 -5.02 1.18 25.15
N PHE A 103 -4.22 1.06 24.08
CA PHE A 103 -2.83 0.59 24.17
C PHE A 103 -1.97 1.51 25.04
N GLN A 104 -2.13 2.83 24.91
CA GLN A 104 -1.43 3.80 25.76
C GLN A 104 -1.81 3.64 27.23
N GLU A 105 -3.09 3.46 27.56
CA GLU A 105 -3.52 3.25 28.94
C GLU A 105 -3.03 1.92 29.51
N VAL A 106 -3.11 0.83 28.74
CA VAL A 106 -2.57 -0.47 29.14
C VAL A 106 -1.06 -0.42 29.35
N SER A 107 -0.33 0.34 28.52
CA SER A 107 1.12 0.47 28.68
C SER A 107 1.50 1.09 30.03
N LYS A 108 0.67 2.01 30.57
CA LYS A 108 0.87 2.67 31.86
C LYS A 108 0.52 1.77 33.05
N CYS A 109 -0.36 0.79 32.87
CA CYS A 109 -0.71 -0.16 33.93
C CYS A 109 0.49 -1.02 34.34
N SER A 110 0.59 -1.34 35.62
CA SER A 110 1.55 -2.33 36.10
C SER A 110 1.21 -3.72 35.56
N PRO A 111 2.21 -4.62 35.44
CA PRO A 111 1.92 -6.03 35.19
C PRO A 111 0.98 -6.57 36.27
N LYS A 112 -0.06 -7.30 35.83
CA LYS A 112 -1.09 -7.91 36.70
C LYS A 112 -2.09 -6.95 37.37
N ASP A 113 -2.19 -5.70 36.93
CA ASP A 113 -3.22 -4.76 37.39
C ASP A 113 -4.65 -5.29 37.11
N LYS A 114 -5.55 -5.20 38.10
CA LYS A 114 -6.97 -5.61 37.96
C LYS A 114 -7.71 -4.81 36.89
N ARG A 115 -7.32 -3.54 36.68
CA ARG A 115 -7.91 -2.65 35.65
C ARG A 115 -7.69 -3.16 34.23
N LEU A 116 -6.74 -4.08 34.02
CA LEU A 116 -6.50 -4.72 32.73
C LEU A 116 -7.73 -5.49 32.22
N GLY A 117 -8.59 -6.00 33.11
CA GLY A 117 -9.85 -6.64 32.73
C GLY A 117 -10.79 -5.67 32.00
N GLU A 118 -11.05 -4.49 32.59
CA GLU A 118 -11.89 -3.46 31.96
C GLU A 118 -11.32 -2.97 30.62
N TRP A 119 -10.00 -2.80 30.56
CA TRP A 119 -9.33 -2.40 29.33
C TRP A 119 -9.40 -3.48 28.26
N PHE A 120 -9.34 -4.76 28.64
CA PHE A 120 -9.52 -5.87 27.72
C PHE A 120 -10.94 -5.89 27.12
N THR A 121 -11.99 -5.71 27.93
CA THR A 121 -13.36 -5.62 27.42
C THR A 121 -13.53 -4.48 26.43
N LYS A 122 -13.03 -3.28 26.76
CA LYS A 122 -13.05 -2.12 25.85
C LYS A 122 -12.26 -2.38 24.57
N TYR A 123 -11.14 -3.09 24.67
CA TYR A 123 -10.32 -3.48 23.52
C TYR A 123 -11.05 -4.46 22.60
N GLU A 124 -11.71 -5.47 23.17
CA GLU A 124 -12.46 -6.47 22.42
C GLU A 124 -13.63 -5.82 21.67
N THR A 125 -14.40 -4.95 22.33
CA THR A 125 -15.49 -4.21 21.69
C THR A 125 -14.99 -3.41 20.48
N VAL A 126 -13.91 -2.63 20.65
CA VAL A 126 -13.34 -1.84 19.55
C VAL A 126 -12.77 -2.72 18.43
N THR A 127 -12.27 -3.91 18.77
CA THR A 127 -11.73 -4.86 17.78
C THR A 127 -12.85 -5.47 16.94
N LYS A 128 -13.98 -5.87 17.55
CA LYS A 128 -15.18 -6.33 16.84
C LYS A 128 -15.74 -5.25 15.92
N GLU A 129 -15.89 -4.03 16.43
CA GLU A 129 -16.36 -2.88 15.62
C GLU A 129 -15.42 -2.57 14.44
N LEU A 130 -14.11 -2.77 14.59
CA LEU A 130 -13.15 -2.60 13.48
C LEU A 130 -13.32 -3.67 12.40
N GLU A 131 -13.54 -4.91 12.84
CA GLU A 131 -13.75 -6.06 11.95
C GLU A 131 -15.01 -5.86 11.11
N ASP A 132 -16.11 -5.43 11.73
CA ASP A 132 -17.38 -5.14 11.06
C ASP A 132 -17.29 -3.99 10.04
N VAL A 133 -16.52 -2.94 10.34
CA VAL A 133 -16.46 -1.75 9.48
C VAL A 133 -15.54 -1.95 8.27
N GLY A 134 -14.48 -2.75 8.40
CA GLY A 134 -13.51 -2.88 7.33
C GLY A 134 -12.35 -3.82 7.60
N GLY A 135 -12.57 -4.86 8.41
CA GLY A 135 -11.59 -5.89 8.68
C GLY A 135 -10.41 -5.45 9.54
N PRO A 136 -9.47 -6.38 9.79
CA PRO A 136 -8.42 -6.20 10.78
C PRO A 136 -7.53 -4.99 10.46
N ALA A 137 -7.13 -4.29 11.51
CA ALA A 137 -6.16 -3.21 11.44
C ALA A 137 -4.89 -3.64 12.19
N SER A 138 -3.73 -3.62 11.54
CA SER A 138 -2.45 -3.81 12.24
C SER A 138 -2.05 -2.53 12.97
N VAL A 139 -1.31 -2.68 14.08
CA VAL A 139 -0.64 -1.54 14.72
C VAL A 139 0.60 -1.19 13.91
N ASN A 140 0.86 0.10 13.72
CA ASN A 140 2.03 0.56 12.98
C ASN A 140 3.31 0.24 13.77
N ALA A 141 4.27 -0.44 13.15
CA ALA A 141 5.57 -0.76 13.74
C ALA A 141 6.41 0.47 14.13
N ARG A 142 6.08 1.67 13.63
CA ARG A 142 6.75 2.94 13.99
C ARG A 142 6.19 3.61 15.27
N THR A 143 5.36 2.90 16.04
CA THR A 143 4.89 3.40 17.33
C THR A 143 6.01 3.34 18.37
N ASN A 144 6.07 4.32 19.28
CA ASN A 144 7.00 4.30 20.42
C ASN A 144 6.55 3.37 21.56
N LEU A 145 5.41 2.71 21.40
CA LEU A 145 4.88 1.75 22.37
C LEU A 145 5.55 0.39 22.17
N ASP A 146 5.94 -0.25 23.27
CA ASP A 146 6.24 -1.68 23.27
C ASP A 146 4.92 -2.46 23.08
N VAL A 147 4.61 -2.74 21.82
CA VAL A 147 3.40 -3.43 21.40
C VAL A 147 3.33 -4.83 22.01
N VAL A 148 4.46 -5.55 22.05
CA VAL A 148 4.52 -6.93 22.55
C VAL A 148 4.24 -6.97 24.06
N ALA A 149 4.86 -6.09 24.84
CA ALA A 149 4.60 -6.01 26.27
C ALA A 149 3.15 -5.57 26.55
N THR A 150 2.63 -4.62 25.77
CA THR A 150 1.24 -4.14 25.91
C THR A 150 0.23 -5.25 25.59
N GLU A 151 0.47 -6.05 24.55
CA GLU A 151 -0.36 -7.20 24.21
C GLU A 151 -0.33 -8.27 25.29
N LYS A 152 0.83 -8.56 25.89
CA LYS A 152 0.91 -9.48 27.04
C LYS A 152 0.07 -9.00 28.22
N LYS A 153 0.08 -7.69 28.53
CA LYS A 153 -0.78 -7.11 29.57
C LYS A 153 -2.27 -7.25 29.22
N LEU A 154 -2.66 -7.01 27.97
CA LEU A 154 -4.03 -7.22 27.49
C LEU A 154 -4.46 -8.69 27.64
N MET A 155 -3.59 -9.64 27.29
CA MET A 155 -3.87 -11.07 27.41
C MET A 155 -4.02 -11.51 28.88
N TYR A 156 -3.29 -10.89 29.80
CA TYR A 156 -3.56 -11.07 31.22
C TYR A 156 -4.94 -10.51 31.60
N GLY A 157 -5.31 -9.32 31.12
CA GLY A 157 -6.66 -8.77 31.29
C GLY A 157 -7.77 -9.73 30.86
N ARG A 158 -7.59 -10.44 29.73
CA ARG A 158 -8.50 -11.51 29.30
C ARG A 158 -8.68 -12.61 30.34
N SER A 159 -7.59 -13.01 31.01
CA SER A 159 -7.65 -14.05 32.04
C SER A 159 -8.48 -13.61 33.25
N LEU A 160 -8.41 -12.33 33.63
CA LEU A 160 -9.19 -11.76 34.72
C LEU A 160 -10.70 -11.78 34.42
N CYS A 161 -11.10 -11.49 33.18
CA CYS A 161 -12.50 -11.51 32.77
C CYS A 161 -13.11 -12.92 32.85
N LYS A 162 -12.31 -13.96 32.55
CA LYS A 162 -12.76 -15.37 32.60
C LYS A 162 -12.97 -15.88 34.03
N THR A 163 -12.23 -15.36 35.01
CA THR A 163 -12.38 -15.72 36.43
C THR A 163 -13.59 -15.09 37.11
N THR A 164 -14.23 -14.10 36.48
CA THR A 164 -15.42 -13.39 37.01
C THR A 164 -16.74 -13.87 36.41
N THR A 165 -16.73 -14.98 35.67
CA THR A 165 -17.93 -15.64 35.09
C THR A 165 -18.11 -16.99 35.75
#